data_AF-E2SLJ6-F1
#
_entry.id   AF-E2SLJ6-F1
#
_cell.length_a   1.000
_cell.length_b   1.000
_cell.length_c   1.000
_cell.angle_alpha   90.00
_cell.angle_beta   90.00
_cell.angle_gamma   90.00
#
_symmetry.space_group_name_H-M   'P 1'
#
loop_
_entity.id
_entity.type
_entity.pdbx_description
1 polymer ?
#
loop_
_entity_poly.entity_id
_entity_poly.type
_entity_poly.pdbx_seq_one_letter_code
_entity_poly.pdbx_strand_id
1 'polypeptide(L)'
;MKKIYGTGILILLLMVLTGWFLTNGKGTRTKTAKQAVEQHERSRIVPHERLVQLEEGLSVIRYDQDYGFQEFLDQGGASNDAGVVSFLMENVLDGITELSLSDTLFGCSTVQTVNDKQEVLFGRNFDWENSNALILESHPNDAYASISTVNLNFIQAGTSFSLKQLPDDVLARVALYAPLDGMNEKGLAVSVNMIQDSDGINRKASNKI
;
A
#
# COMPACT_ATOMS: atom_id res chain seq x y z
N MET A 1 -30.03 -57.01 -42.15
CA MET A 1 -29.77 -55.65 -42.69
C MET A 1 -30.03 -54.62 -41.59
N LYS A 2 -29.23 -53.55 -41.51
CA LYS A 2 -29.08 -52.54 -40.43
C LYS A 2 -28.00 -52.87 -39.39
N LYS A 3 -26.78 -52.32 -39.57
CA LYS A 3 -25.80 -52.03 -38.48
C LYS A 3 -24.48 -51.35 -38.94
N ILE A 4 -24.51 -50.42 -39.91
CA ILE A 4 -23.28 -49.68 -40.32
C ILE A 4 -23.45 -48.14 -40.30
N TYR A 5 -24.67 -47.62 -40.13
CA TYR A 5 -24.90 -46.16 -40.18
C TYR A 5 -24.62 -45.40 -38.86
N GLY A 6 -24.36 -46.10 -37.75
CA GLY A 6 -24.17 -45.46 -36.43
C GLY A 6 -22.76 -44.96 -36.14
N THR A 7 -21.72 -45.62 -36.67
CA THR A 7 -20.32 -45.28 -36.38
C THR A 7 -19.80 -44.12 -37.23
N GLY A 8 -20.27 -44.00 -38.48
CA GLY A 8 -19.89 -42.88 -39.37
C GLY A 8 -20.39 -41.52 -38.88
N ILE A 9 -21.61 -41.46 -38.33
CA ILE A 9 -22.21 -40.20 -37.82
C ILE A 9 -21.52 -39.73 -36.53
N LEU A 10 -21.12 -40.66 -35.66
CA LEU A 10 -20.43 -40.33 -34.41
C LEU A 10 -19.03 -39.76 -34.64
N ILE A 11 -18.29 -40.31 -35.62
CA ILE A 11 -16.95 -39.83 -36.00
C ILE A 11 -17.04 -38.43 -36.65
N LEU A 12 -18.06 -38.18 -37.48
CA LEU A 12 -18.27 -36.88 -38.11
C LEU A 12 -18.59 -35.79 -37.07
N LEU A 13 -19.41 -36.09 -36.06
CA LEU A 13 -19.74 -35.17 -34.96
C LEU A 13 -18.53 -34.83 -34.09
N LEU A 14 -17.65 -35.81 -33.80
CA LEU A 14 -16.41 -35.60 -33.05
C LEU A 14 -15.40 -34.72 -33.81
N MET A 15 -15.31 -34.84 -35.13
CA MET A 15 -14.46 -33.97 -35.96
C MET A 15 -14.99 -32.52 -36.04
N VAL A 16 -16.32 -32.33 -36.07
CA VAL A 16 -16.92 -30.98 -36.05
C VAL A 16 -16.72 -30.30 -34.68
N LEU A 17 -16.86 -31.04 -33.57
CA LEU A 17 -16.64 -30.51 -32.22
C LEU A 17 -15.17 -30.15 -31.95
N THR A 18 -14.23 -30.97 -32.43
CA THR A 18 -12.78 -30.68 -32.28
C THR A 18 -12.33 -29.55 -33.21
N GLY A 19 -12.88 -29.45 -34.43
CA GLY A 19 -12.63 -28.34 -35.36
C GLY A 19 -13.16 -27.00 -34.84
N TRP A 20 -14.32 -26.98 -34.17
CA TRP A 20 -14.88 -25.78 -33.56
C TRP A 20 -14.06 -25.33 -32.33
N PHE A 21 -13.57 -26.27 -31.52
CA PHE A 21 -12.69 -25.96 -30.38
C PHE A 21 -11.29 -25.46 -30.80
N LEU A 22 -10.72 -26.00 -31.89
CA LEU A 22 -9.39 -25.58 -32.38
C LEU A 22 -9.41 -24.22 -33.10
N THR A 23 -10.55 -23.83 -33.70
CA THR A 23 -10.70 -22.53 -34.38
C THR A 23 -11.06 -21.40 -33.42
N ASN A 24 -11.82 -21.67 -32.34
CA ASN A 24 -12.15 -20.66 -31.33
C ASN A 24 -11.14 -20.56 -30.17
N GLY A 25 -10.22 -21.51 -30.00
CA GLY A 25 -9.31 -21.58 -28.84
C GLY A 25 -8.03 -20.74 -28.90
N LYS A 26 -7.72 -20.09 -30.03
CA LYS A 26 -6.43 -19.36 -30.21
C LYS A 26 -6.55 -17.83 -30.29
N GLY A 27 -7.76 -17.26 -30.18
CA GLY A 27 -8.00 -15.82 -30.33
C GLY A 27 -8.23 -15.03 -29.03
N THR A 28 -8.32 -15.70 -27.88
CA THR A 28 -8.93 -15.14 -26.67
C THR A 28 -7.96 -14.76 -25.55
N ARG A 29 -6.67 -15.11 -25.64
CA ARG A 29 -5.70 -14.76 -24.58
C ARG A 29 -5.06 -13.38 -24.75
N THR A 30 -4.89 -12.90 -25.98
CA THR A 30 -4.22 -11.62 -26.25
C THR A 30 -5.19 -10.44 -26.32
N LYS A 31 -6.47 -10.68 -26.63
CA LYS A 31 -7.50 -9.64 -26.64
C LYS A 31 -7.91 -9.22 -25.22
N THR A 32 -7.93 -10.14 -24.26
CA THR A 32 -8.32 -9.84 -22.87
C THR A 32 -7.34 -8.90 -22.17
N ALA A 33 -6.02 -9.05 -22.39
CA ALA A 33 -5.03 -8.14 -21.80
C ALA A 33 -5.08 -6.74 -22.44
N LYS A 34 -5.25 -6.66 -23.77
CA LYS A 34 -5.34 -5.37 -24.48
C LYS A 34 -6.66 -4.63 -24.18
N GLN A 35 -7.79 -5.35 -24.13
CA GLN A 35 -9.10 -4.77 -23.80
C GLN A 35 -9.23 -4.45 -22.30
N ALA A 36 -8.60 -5.22 -21.40
CA ALA A 36 -8.53 -4.85 -19.97
C ALA A 36 -7.66 -3.61 -19.72
N VAL A 37 -6.64 -3.37 -20.55
CA VAL A 37 -5.79 -2.17 -20.48
C VAL A 37 -6.46 -0.95 -21.11
N GLU A 38 -7.29 -1.12 -22.14
CA GLU A 38 -7.98 -0.02 -22.84
C GLU A 38 -9.29 0.42 -22.18
N GLN A 39 -9.90 -0.39 -21.29
CA GLN A 39 -11.22 -0.08 -20.70
C GLN A 39 -11.17 0.59 -19.31
N HIS A 40 -9.99 0.74 -18.71
CA HIS A 40 -9.78 1.72 -17.65
C HIS A 40 -9.32 3.04 -18.29
N GLU A 41 -10.28 3.89 -18.68
CA GLU A 41 -10.02 5.32 -18.48
C GLU A 41 -9.66 5.44 -17.00
N ARG A 42 -8.38 5.62 -16.69
CA ARG A 42 -7.91 5.87 -15.33
C ARG A 42 -8.57 7.16 -14.87
N SER A 43 -9.71 7.05 -14.21
CA SER A 43 -10.23 8.16 -13.43
C SER A 43 -9.11 8.52 -12.47
N ARG A 44 -8.51 9.69 -12.69
CA ARG A 44 -7.43 10.17 -11.83
C ARG A 44 -8.01 10.30 -10.43
N ILE A 45 -7.49 9.50 -9.50
CA ILE A 45 -7.83 9.65 -8.09
C ILE A 45 -7.15 10.94 -7.62
N VAL A 46 -7.95 11.84 -7.06
CA VAL A 46 -7.46 13.08 -6.43
C VAL A 46 -7.68 12.90 -4.93
N PRO A 47 -6.62 12.73 -4.13
CA PRO A 47 -6.72 12.69 -2.68
C PRO A 47 -7.45 13.94 -2.13
N HIS A 48 -8.26 13.74 -1.10
CA HIS A 48 -9.04 14.80 -0.44
C HIS A 48 -8.77 14.74 1.07
N GLU A 49 -8.96 15.86 1.77
CA GLU A 49 -8.92 15.97 3.25
C GLU A 49 -9.89 15.06 4.03
N ARG A 50 -10.72 14.27 3.34
CA ARG A 50 -11.61 13.29 3.94
C ARG A 50 -11.17 11.90 3.52
N LEU A 51 -11.37 10.93 4.41
CA LEU A 51 -11.07 9.54 4.13
C LEU A 51 -12.02 9.02 3.03
N VAL A 52 -11.44 8.61 1.89
CA VAL A 52 -12.19 8.02 0.78
C VAL A 52 -11.78 6.57 0.61
N GLN A 53 -12.74 5.66 0.73
CA GLN A 53 -12.52 4.26 0.41
C GLN A 53 -12.50 4.07 -1.11
N LEU A 54 -11.41 3.53 -1.63
CA LEU A 54 -11.23 3.23 -3.05
C LEU A 54 -11.73 1.81 -3.38
N GLU A 55 -11.37 0.85 -2.53
CA GLU A 55 -11.76 -0.56 -2.61
C GLU A 55 -11.90 -1.14 -1.18
N GLU A 56 -12.37 -2.38 -1.07
CA GLU A 56 -12.36 -3.08 0.22
C GLU A 56 -10.91 -3.18 0.75
N GLY A 57 -10.67 -2.62 1.94
CA GLY A 57 -9.32 -2.58 2.53
C GLY A 57 -8.35 -1.56 1.94
N LEU A 58 -8.77 -0.68 1.02
CA LEU A 58 -7.91 0.38 0.46
C LEU A 58 -8.61 1.74 0.53
N SER A 59 -7.98 2.70 1.21
CA SER A 59 -8.47 4.07 1.32
C SER A 59 -7.40 5.09 0.94
N VAL A 60 -7.83 6.33 0.69
CA VAL A 60 -6.95 7.47 0.41
C VAL A 60 -7.38 8.70 1.20
N ILE A 61 -6.41 9.51 1.64
CA ILE A 61 -6.64 10.80 2.29
C ILE A 61 -5.48 11.77 1.97
N ARG A 62 -5.74 13.06 2.06
CA ARG A 62 -4.78 14.16 1.93
C ARG A 62 -4.70 14.95 3.23
N TYR A 63 -3.50 15.38 3.60
CA TYR A 63 -3.28 16.23 4.77
C TYR A 63 -2.38 17.42 4.42
N ASP A 64 -2.94 18.62 4.48
CA ASP A 64 -2.26 19.86 4.05
C ASP A 64 -1.85 20.76 5.21
N GLN A 65 -2.14 20.35 6.44
CA GLN A 65 -1.85 21.14 7.62
C GLN A 65 -0.51 20.72 8.24
N ASP A 66 -0.08 21.50 9.22
CA ASP A 66 1.06 21.12 10.05
C ASP A 66 0.69 19.92 10.95
N TYR A 67 1.53 18.89 10.91
CA TYR A 67 1.38 17.68 11.71
C TYR A 67 2.42 17.59 12.84
N GLY A 68 3.09 18.70 13.16
CA GLY A 68 3.99 18.82 14.30
C GLY A 68 5.36 18.18 14.08
N PHE A 69 5.72 17.88 12.82
CA PHE A 69 6.96 17.15 12.54
C PHE A 69 8.19 18.00 12.81
N GLN A 70 8.12 19.31 12.56
CA GLN A 70 9.23 20.19 12.87
C GLN A 70 9.46 20.28 14.38
N GLU A 71 8.39 20.40 15.16
CA GLU A 71 8.42 20.36 16.63
C GLU A 71 9.00 19.03 17.12
N PHE A 72 8.57 17.91 16.54
CA PHE A 72 9.11 16.58 16.83
C PHE A 72 10.62 16.51 16.57
N LEU A 73 11.12 17.11 15.48
CA LEU A 73 12.55 17.16 15.19
C LEU A 73 13.31 18.13 16.12
N ASP A 74 12.73 19.29 16.43
CA ASP A 74 13.33 20.34 17.27
C ASP A 74 13.53 19.86 18.72
N GLN A 75 12.68 18.97 19.23
CA GLN A 75 12.85 18.29 20.51
C GLN A 75 13.83 17.09 20.46
N GLY A 76 14.45 16.81 19.31
CA GLY A 76 15.43 15.74 19.11
C GLY A 76 14.87 14.44 18.55
N GLY A 77 13.61 14.41 18.11
CA GLY A 77 12.94 13.23 17.57
C GLY A 77 12.70 12.14 18.63
N ALA A 78 12.57 10.90 18.16
CA ALA A 78 12.43 9.73 19.01
C ALA A 78 13.56 8.73 18.74
N SER A 79 14.08 8.12 19.80
CA SER A 79 15.09 7.05 19.71
C SER A 79 14.47 5.65 19.54
N ASN A 80 13.15 5.54 19.69
CA ASN A 80 12.37 4.31 19.56
C ASN A 80 10.88 4.65 19.37
N ASP A 81 10.09 3.64 19.05
CA ASP A 81 8.65 3.73 18.82
C ASP A 81 7.88 4.34 20.00
N ALA A 82 8.27 4.03 21.25
CA ALA A 82 7.63 4.60 22.43
C ALA A 82 7.77 6.13 22.50
N GLY A 83 8.88 6.70 22.02
CA GLY A 83 9.06 8.15 21.94
C GLY A 83 8.15 8.81 20.89
N VAL A 84 7.90 8.13 19.76
CA VAL A 84 6.93 8.60 18.74
C VAL A 84 5.52 8.59 19.32
N VAL A 85 5.17 7.50 20.03
CA VAL A 85 3.90 7.36 20.73
C VAL A 85 3.68 8.48 21.74
N SER A 86 4.66 8.77 22.60
CA SER A 86 4.57 9.85 23.58
C SER A 86 4.31 11.20 22.92
N PHE A 87 5.03 11.51 21.83
CA PHE A 87 4.82 12.75 21.09
C PHE A 87 3.39 12.84 20.53
N LEU A 88 2.89 11.76 19.91
CA LEU A 88 1.52 11.72 19.38
C LEU A 88 0.47 11.89 20.47
N MET A 89 0.65 11.26 21.63
CA MET A 89 -0.27 11.41 22.75
C MET A 89 -0.31 12.84 23.30
N GLU A 90 0.83 13.53 23.35
CA GLU A 90 0.93 14.88 23.90
C GLU A 90 0.47 15.97 22.93
N ASN A 91 0.67 15.77 21.62
CA ASN A 91 0.54 16.85 20.62
C ASN A 91 -0.53 16.61 19.55
N VAL A 92 -0.95 15.34 19.36
CA VAL A 92 -1.87 14.97 18.27
C VAL A 92 -3.20 14.45 18.80
N LEU A 93 -3.19 13.70 19.89
CA LEU A 93 -4.32 12.91 20.40
C LEU A 93 -4.85 13.45 21.73
N ASP A 94 -5.59 14.57 21.66
CA ASP A 94 -6.31 15.10 22.83
C ASP A 94 -7.32 14.07 23.38
N GLY A 95 -7.10 13.64 24.63
CA GLY A 95 -8.01 12.77 25.37
C GLY A 95 -7.85 11.26 25.13
N ILE A 96 -6.80 10.82 24.43
CA ILE A 96 -6.48 9.40 24.24
C ILE A 96 -5.39 8.98 25.22
N THR A 97 -5.66 7.94 26.02
CA THR A 97 -4.78 7.55 27.14
C THR A 97 -3.84 6.39 26.84
N GLU A 98 -3.99 5.69 25.70
CA GLU A 98 -3.17 4.52 25.36
C GLU A 98 -2.99 4.35 23.85
N LEU A 99 -1.73 4.44 23.41
CA LEU A 99 -1.25 4.15 22.06
C LEU A 99 0.04 3.32 22.19
N SER A 100 0.25 2.36 21.31
CA SER A 100 1.48 1.58 21.14
C SER A 100 1.70 1.38 19.64
N LEU A 101 2.94 1.11 19.22
CA LEU A 101 3.27 0.66 17.88
C LEU A 101 3.73 -0.79 18.00
N SER A 102 3.17 -1.68 17.17
CA SER A 102 3.49 -3.11 17.23
C SER A 102 4.76 -3.44 16.45
N ASP A 103 5.67 -4.27 16.98
CA ASP A 103 6.93 -4.62 16.28
C ASP A 103 6.80 -5.65 15.14
N THR A 104 5.59 -6.00 14.72
CA THR A 104 5.36 -7.09 13.75
C THR A 104 5.26 -6.56 12.32
N LEU A 105 6.33 -6.68 11.54
CA LEU A 105 6.35 -6.39 10.10
C LEU A 105 6.89 -7.59 9.32
N PHE A 106 6.08 -8.29 8.53
CA PHE A 106 6.56 -9.48 7.80
C PHE A 106 7.07 -9.16 6.39
N GLY A 107 8.14 -9.85 5.98
CA GLY A 107 8.42 -10.28 4.60
C GLY A 107 8.57 -9.24 3.48
N CYS A 108 8.62 -7.93 3.77
CA CYS A 108 8.59 -6.91 2.72
C CYS A 108 9.83 -6.97 1.81
N SER A 109 9.62 -7.11 0.50
CA SER A 109 10.64 -6.94 -0.53
C SER A 109 10.45 -5.59 -1.23
N THR A 110 11.56 -5.01 -1.66
CA THR A 110 11.57 -3.75 -2.40
C THR A 110 12.29 -3.95 -3.73
N VAL A 111 11.74 -3.38 -4.80
CA VAL A 111 12.30 -3.44 -6.15
C VAL A 111 12.45 -2.05 -6.71
N GLN A 112 13.57 -1.83 -7.41
CA GLN A 112 13.80 -0.66 -8.23
C GLN A 112 14.05 -1.12 -9.66
N THR A 113 13.45 -0.45 -10.63
CA THR A 113 13.70 -0.72 -12.05
C THR A 113 13.70 0.59 -12.86
N VAL A 114 14.09 0.50 -14.12
CA VAL A 114 14.03 1.59 -15.09
C VAL A 114 13.16 1.15 -16.25
N ASN A 115 12.18 1.97 -16.63
CA ASN A 115 11.29 1.64 -17.75
C ASN A 115 11.87 2.06 -19.11
N ASP A 116 11.15 1.74 -20.19
CA ASP A 116 11.57 2.08 -21.57
C ASP A 116 11.75 3.60 -21.81
N LYS A 117 11.15 4.43 -20.95
CA LYS A 117 11.26 5.90 -20.99
C LYS A 117 12.41 6.45 -20.14
N GLN A 118 13.25 5.58 -19.57
CA GLN A 118 14.34 5.94 -18.65
C GLN A 118 13.86 6.55 -17.32
N GLU A 119 12.62 6.29 -16.93
CA GLU A 119 12.09 6.69 -15.63
C GLU A 119 12.46 5.63 -14.57
N VAL A 120 12.93 6.09 -13.41
CA VAL A 120 13.20 5.21 -12.26
C VAL A 120 11.88 4.89 -11.57
N LEU A 121 11.57 3.60 -11.46
CA LEU A 121 10.38 3.09 -10.79
C LEU A 121 10.77 2.44 -9.47
N PHE A 122 9.96 2.68 -8.46
CA PHE A 122 10.05 2.08 -7.15
C PHE A 122 8.81 1.22 -6.90
N GLY A 123 9.00 0.04 -6.31
CA GLY A 123 7.91 -0.85 -5.94
C GLY A 123 8.23 -1.64 -4.68
N ARG A 124 7.18 -2.03 -3.97
CA ARG A 124 7.25 -2.86 -2.76
C ARG A 124 6.04 -3.79 -2.70
N ASN A 125 6.21 -4.97 -2.11
CA ASN A 125 5.10 -5.77 -1.60
C ASN A 125 4.95 -5.60 -0.08
N PHE A 126 3.72 -5.73 0.41
CA PHE A 126 3.41 -5.77 1.84
C PHE A 126 2.69 -7.08 2.17
N ASP A 127 3.43 -8.04 2.73
CA ASP A 127 2.92 -9.38 3.01
C ASP A 127 2.28 -9.43 4.40
N TRP A 128 0.97 -9.19 4.46
CA TRP A 128 0.20 -9.25 5.71
C TRP A 128 -1.21 -9.79 5.49
N GLU A 129 -1.65 -10.71 6.35
CA GLU A 129 -2.88 -11.51 6.16
C GLU A 129 -4.17 -10.65 6.13
N ASN A 130 -4.22 -9.57 6.92
CA ASN A 130 -5.33 -8.62 6.97
C ASN A 130 -4.83 -7.17 6.82
N SER A 131 -4.88 -6.62 5.60
CA SER A 131 -4.28 -5.32 5.31
C SER A 131 -5.33 -4.28 4.90
N ASN A 132 -5.67 -3.37 5.83
CA ASN A 132 -6.33 -2.11 5.52
C ASN A 132 -5.26 -1.07 5.18
N ALA A 133 -5.00 -0.88 3.90
CA ALA A 133 -4.05 0.09 3.39
C ALA A 133 -4.67 1.49 3.31
N LEU A 134 -3.86 2.49 3.67
CA LEU A 134 -4.15 3.90 3.49
C LEU A 134 -3.06 4.52 2.60
N ILE A 135 -3.47 5.13 1.50
CA ILE A 135 -2.64 6.04 0.71
C ILE A 135 -2.81 7.44 1.31
N LEU A 136 -1.70 8.05 1.71
CA LEU A 136 -1.69 9.34 2.39
C LEU A 136 -0.81 10.32 1.64
N GLU A 137 -1.43 11.36 1.10
CA GLU A 137 -0.74 12.51 0.50
C GLU A 137 -0.57 13.62 1.54
N SER A 138 0.60 14.24 1.62
CA SER A 138 0.88 15.36 2.53
C SER A 138 1.45 16.56 1.80
N HIS A 139 1.01 17.76 2.21
CA HIS A 139 1.56 19.05 1.76
C HIS A 139 1.83 19.98 2.96
N PRO A 140 2.86 19.70 3.77
CA PRO A 140 3.25 20.60 4.86
C PRO A 140 3.79 21.94 4.34
N ASN A 141 3.68 23.01 5.14
CA ASN A 141 4.12 24.35 4.75
C ASN A 141 5.65 24.46 4.62
N ASP A 142 6.40 23.84 5.53
CA ASP A 142 7.85 23.98 5.66
C ASP A 142 8.63 22.69 5.36
N ALA A 143 8.01 21.74 4.64
CA ALA A 143 8.63 20.49 4.24
C ALA A 143 8.16 20.04 2.85
N TYR A 144 8.74 18.95 2.33
CA TYR A 144 8.40 18.45 1.01
C TYR A 144 7.03 17.75 0.99
N ALA A 145 6.28 17.98 -0.08
CA ALA A 145 5.10 17.18 -0.36
C ALA A 145 5.49 15.70 -0.53
N SER A 146 4.65 14.79 -0.06
CA SER A 146 4.92 13.35 -0.15
C SER A 146 3.67 12.50 -0.26
N ILE A 147 3.83 11.31 -0.84
CA ILE A 147 2.83 10.25 -0.81
C ILE A 147 3.42 9.07 -0.04
N SER A 148 2.63 8.49 0.85
CA SER A 148 3.01 7.34 1.66
C SER A 148 1.93 6.27 1.64
N THR A 149 2.32 5.03 1.91
CA THR A 149 1.38 3.96 2.24
C THR A 149 1.54 3.56 3.70
N VAL A 150 0.39 3.39 4.36
CA VAL A 150 0.26 3.07 5.78
C VAL A 150 -0.65 1.87 5.91
N ASN A 151 -0.34 0.95 6.82
CA ASN A 151 -1.25 -0.12 7.18
C ASN A 151 -2.01 0.25 8.47
N LEU A 152 -3.32 0.46 8.36
CA LEU A 152 -4.16 0.83 9.50
C LEU A 152 -4.33 -0.31 10.51
N ASN A 153 -4.24 -1.58 10.09
CA ASN A 153 -4.24 -2.70 11.02
C ASN A 153 -3.00 -2.72 11.90
N PHE A 154 -1.84 -2.28 11.38
CA PHE A 154 -0.62 -2.17 12.16
C PHE A 154 -0.76 -1.13 13.29
N ILE A 155 -1.28 0.05 12.96
CA ILE A 155 -1.58 1.08 13.96
C ILE A 155 -2.65 0.55 14.94
N GLN A 156 -3.73 -0.05 14.43
CA GLN A 156 -4.83 -0.57 15.25
C GLN A 156 -4.38 -1.67 16.23
N ALA A 157 -3.40 -2.50 15.84
CA ALA A 157 -2.86 -3.56 16.69
C ALA A 157 -2.11 -3.02 17.91
N GLY A 158 -1.56 -1.80 17.80
CA GLY A 158 -0.92 -1.11 18.91
C GLY A 158 -1.84 -0.19 19.71
N THR A 159 -3.07 0.08 19.28
CA THR A 159 -3.99 0.98 19.99
C THR A 159 -5.07 0.21 20.76
N SER A 160 -5.46 0.67 21.95
CA SER A 160 -6.63 0.10 22.66
C SER A 160 -7.97 0.70 22.23
N PHE A 161 -7.96 1.81 21.48
CA PHE A 161 -9.14 2.43 20.89
C PHE A 161 -9.31 2.06 19.41
N SER A 162 -10.51 2.28 18.86
CA SER A 162 -10.74 1.99 17.43
C SER A 162 -10.35 3.18 16.56
N LEU A 163 -9.48 2.94 15.57
CA LEU A 163 -9.11 3.97 14.58
C LEU A 163 -10.30 4.49 13.78
N LYS A 164 -11.36 3.69 13.62
CA LYS A 164 -12.60 4.11 12.94
C LYS A 164 -13.36 5.21 13.69
N GLN A 165 -13.06 5.43 14.96
CA GLN A 165 -13.68 6.47 15.78
C GLN A 165 -12.89 7.77 15.76
N LEU A 166 -11.67 7.77 15.21
CA LEU A 166 -10.90 8.99 15.06
C LEU A 166 -11.52 9.88 13.98
N PRO A 167 -11.54 11.20 14.19
CA PRO A 167 -11.71 12.16 13.10
C PRO A 167 -10.67 11.93 11.98
N ASP A 168 -11.07 12.16 10.73
CA ASP A 168 -10.22 11.94 9.54
C ASP A 168 -8.87 12.68 9.64
N ASP A 169 -8.86 13.91 10.19
CA ASP A 169 -7.65 14.72 10.36
C ASP A 169 -6.70 14.13 11.41
N VAL A 170 -7.25 13.56 12.48
CA VAL A 170 -6.48 12.91 13.55
C VAL A 170 -5.90 11.60 13.01
N LEU A 171 -6.69 10.81 12.29
CA LEU A 171 -6.24 9.59 11.61
C LEU A 171 -5.08 9.90 10.65
N ALA A 172 -5.22 10.95 9.83
CA ALA A 172 -4.18 11.38 8.91
C ALA A 172 -2.88 11.76 9.63
N ARG A 173 -2.97 12.54 10.72
CA ARG A 173 -1.78 12.91 11.52
C ARG A 173 -1.09 11.68 12.10
N VAL A 174 -1.82 10.77 12.75
CA VAL A 174 -1.24 9.53 13.29
C VAL A 174 -0.59 8.69 12.18
N ALA A 175 -1.25 8.57 11.04
CA ALA A 175 -0.74 7.82 9.90
C ALA A 175 0.57 8.41 9.32
N LEU A 176 0.78 9.73 9.36
CA LEU A 176 2.03 10.37 8.95
C LEU A 176 3.26 9.96 9.79
N TYR A 177 3.04 9.45 11.01
CA TYR A 177 4.11 8.96 11.89
C TYR A 177 4.34 7.44 11.80
N ALA A 178 3.52 6.72 11.02
CA ALA A 178 3.69 5.29 10.78
C ALA A 178 3.69 4.91 9.28
N PRO A 179 4.37 5.67 8.38
CA PRO A 179 4.49 5.28 6.99
C PRO A 179 5.34 4.02 6.87
N LEU A 180 4.85 3.08 6.06
CA LEU A 180 5.60 1.88 5.74
C LEU A 180 6.52 2.16 4.56
N ASP A 181 6.05 2.88 3.56
CA ASP A 181 6.84 3.38 2.45
C ASP A 181 6.28 4.72 1.95
N GLY A 182 7.03 5.37 1.08
CA GLY A 182 6.58 6.59 0.42
C GLY A 182 7.62 7.20 -0.49
N MET A 183 7.22 8.25 -1.19
CA MET A 183 8.07 9.07 -2.05
C MET A 183 7.72 10.54 -1.88
N ASN A 184 8.73 11.41 -1.83
CA ASN A 184 8.52 12.85 -1.83
C ASN A 184 8.56 13.46 -3.25
N GLU A 185 8.15 14.72 -3.36
CA GLU A 185 8.14 15.48 -4.63
C GLU A 185 9.54 15.68 -5.27
N LYS A 186 10.63 15.37 -4.55
CA LYS A 186 12.00 15.40 -5.09
C LYS A 186 12.48 14.02 -5.56
N GLY A 187 11.62 13.00 -5.49
CA GLY A 187 11.90 11.64 -5.97
C GLY A 187 12.65 10.75 -4.98
N LEU A 188 12.82 11.18 -3.72
CA LEU A 188 13.36 10.30 -2.68
C LEU A 188 12.26 9.30 -2.29
N ALA A 189 12.54 8.01 -2.50
CA ALA A 189 11.69 6.91 -2.07
C ALA A 189 12.30 6.17 -0.87
N VAL A 190 11.47 5.78 0.09
CA VAL A 190 11.87 5.05 1.29
C VAL A 190 10.90 3.89 1.51
N SER A 191 11.41 2.74 1.96
CA SER A 191 10.61 1.66 2.53
C SER A 191 11.19 1.17 3.85
N VAL A 192 10.29 0.78 4.75
CA VAL A 192 10.58 0.03 5.97
C VAL A 192 10.47 -1.45 5.65
N ASN A 193 11.58 -2.17 5.76
CA ASN A 193 11.64 -3.62 5.55
C ASN A 193 12.10 -4.29 6.85
N MET A 194 11.47 -5.40 7.21
CA MET A 194 11.98 -6.24 8.29
C MET A 194 13.07 -7.16 7.75
N ILE A 195 14.19 -7.19 8.45
CA ILE A 195 15.21 -8.23 8.31
C ILE A 195 15.08 -9.18 9.50
N GLN A 196 15.06 -10.49 9.25
CA GLN A 196 15.12 -11.48 10.33
C GLN A 196 16.58 -11.62 10.79
N ASP A 197 16.98 -10.79 11.74
CA ASP A 197 18.26 -10.92 12.43
C ASP A 197 18.01 -10.98 13.95
N SER A 198 18.78 -11.79 14.66
CA SER A 198 18.72 -11.95 16.12
C SER A 198 19.42 -10.80 16.86
N ASP A 199 20.25 -10.03 16.16
CA ASP A 199 20.90 -8.86 16.72
C ASP A 199 19.98 -7.65 16.54
N GLY A 200 19.25 -7.29 17.60
CA GLY A 200 18.52 -6.03 17.64
C GLY A 200 19.48 -4.88 17.34
N ILE A 201 19.31 -4.19 16.21
CA ILE A 201 20.09 -3.01 15.86
C ILE A 201 19.66 -1.88 16.80
N ASN A 202 20.26 -1.84 17.98
CA ASN A 202 20.19 -0.70 18.88
C ASN A 202 20.93 0.46 18.19
N ARG A 203 20.19 1.28 17.44
CA ARG A 203 20.74 2.45 16.75
C ARG A 203 21.17 3.49 17.77
N LYS A 204 22.35 3.30 18.37
CA LYS A 204 23.06 4.41 18.98
C LYS A 204 23.46 5.36 17.86
N ALA A 205 22.83 6.54 17.84
CA ALA A 205 23.35 7.69 17.12
C ALA A 205 24.74 7.99 17.70
N SER A 206 25.79 7.42 17.12
CA SER A 206 27.15 7.86 17.38
C SER A 206 27.41 9.05 16.46
N ASN A 207 27.22 10.24 17.01
CA ASN A 207 27.78 11.46 16.46
C ASN A 207 29.31 11.30 16.38
N LYS A 208 29.84 11.21 15.16
CA LYS A 208 31.19 11.65 14.86
C LYS A 208 31.33 11.95 13.36
N ILE A 209 31.20 13.23 13.03
CA ILE A 209 32.12 13.91 12.10
C ILE A 209 32.63 15.14 12.86
#